data_AF-A0A2V8MXC9-F1
#
_entry.id   AF-A0A2V8MXC9-F1
#
_cell.length_a   1.000
_cell.length_b   1.000
_cell.length_c   1.000
_cell.angle_alpha   90.00
_cell.angle_beta   90.00
_cell.angle_gamma   90.00
#
_symmetry.space_group_name_H-M   'P 1'
#
loop_
_entity.id
_entity.type
_entity.pdbx_description
1 polymer ?
#
loop_
_entity_poly.entity_id
_entity_poly.type
_entity_poly.pdbx_seq_one_letter_code
_entity_poly.pdbx_strand_id
1 'polypeptide(L)'
;MSHITEKLAEFIFEELPPPEMAEARRHVAECAYCREQLARFEQTLAMLKAAPDLEPPRDIVFEFDKPVMTRLWRWFPAVAALAAILLVTIALAGRVHIQWRDSQVTIAFGQNIPAVDPNQAALTAEIQRLQGHLAYLEDRQQRVESDTMATVSQIQLLARGQRTPPGD
;
A
#
# COMPACT_ATOMS: atom_id res chain seq x y z
N MET A 1 -4.08 -39.61 -55.76
CA MET A 1 -3.45 -38.48 -55.05
C MET A 1 -4.43 -37.32 -55.04
N SER A 2 -4.56 -36.63 -53.91
CA SER A 2 -5.11 -35.28 -53.86
C SER A 2 -4.32 -34.38 -54.83
N HIS A 3 -4.98 -33.38 -55.40
CA HIS A 3 -4.37 -32.46 -56.37
C HIS A 3 -3.05 -31.88 -55.86
N ILE A 4 -2.09 -31.64 -56.77
CA ILE A 4 -0.75 -31.11 -56.43
C ILE A 4 -0.75 -29.63 -56.01
N THR A 5 -1.92 -28.99 -55.90
CA THR A 5 -2.05 -27.54 -55.68
C THR A 5 -1.29 -27.04 -54.45
N GLU A 6 -1.22 -27.84 -53.38
CA GLU A 6 -0.50 -27.50 -52.15
C GLU A 6 1.03 -27.57 -52.30
N LYS A 7 1.53 -28.32 -53.28
CA LYS A 7 2.97 -28.54 -53.53
C LYS A 7 3.44 -27.97 -54.88
N LEU A 8 2.71 -27.01 -55.44
CA LEU A 8 2.93 -26.49 -56.80
C LEU A 8 4.23 -25.70 -56.90
N ALA A 9 4.58 -24.95 -55.85
CA ALA A 9 5.82 -24.19 -55.78
C ALA A 9 7.03 -25.14 -55.75
N GLU A 10 7.02 -26.12 -54.86
CA GLU A 10 8.08 -27.13 -54.73
C GLU A 10 8.24 -27.95 -56.02
N PHE A 11 7.15 -28.21 -56.73
CA PHE A 11 7.20 -28.87 -58.04
C PHE A 11 7.90 -28.00 -59.10
N ILE A 12 7.53 -26.72 -59.21
CA ILE A 12 8.08 -25.80 -60.23
C ILE A 12 9.55 -25.47 -59.95
N PHE A 13 9.92 -25.30 -58.68
CA PHE A 13 11.30 -24.99 -58.29
C PHE A 13 12.18 -26.24 -58.15
N GLU A 14 11.65 -27.41 -58.53
CA GLU A 14 12.33 -28.71 -58.46
C GLU A 14 12.82 -29.11 -57.05
N GLU A 15 12.11 -28.66 -56.01
CA GLU A 15 12.46 -28.91 -54.60
C GLU A 15 11.81 -30.18 -54.02
N LEU A 16 10.94 -30.85 -54.79
CA LEU A 16 10.37 -32.14 -54.37
C LEU A 16 11.42 -33.26 -54.39
N PRO A 17 11.36 -34.22 -53.44
CA PRO A 17 12.16 -35.42 -53.49
C PRO A 17 12.00 -36.16 -54.83
N PRO A 18 13.06 -36.80 -55.37
CA PRO A 18 12.99 -37.50 -56.66
C PRO A 18 11.79 -38.45 -56.87
N PRO A 19 11.36 -39.28 -55.87
CA PRO A 19 10.18 -40.12 -56.06
C PRO A 19 8.87 -39.32 -56.16
N GLU A 20 8.74 -38.24 -55.39
CA GLU A 20 7.56 -37.37 -55.43
C GLU A 20 7.50 -36.57 -56.73
N MET A 21 8.66 -36.16 -57.26
CA MET A 21 8.76 -35.46 -58.54
C MET A 21 8.26 -36.32 -59.70
N ALA A 22 8.64 -37.60 -59.73
CA ALA A 22 8.17 -38.54 -60.76
C ALA A 22 6.66 -38.75 -60.69
N GLU A 23 6.11 -38.86 -59.47
CA GLU A 23 4.68 -39.03 -59.26
C GLU A 23 3.88 -37.78 -59.64
N ALA A 24 4.38 -36.60 -59.25
CA ALA A 24 3.85 -35.30 -59.63
C ALA A 24 3.80 -35.10 -61.15
N ARG A 25 4.88 -35.41 -61.86
CA ARG A 25 4.93 -35.31 -63.35
C ARG A 25 3.87 -36.20 -64.00
N ARG A 26 3.73 -37.44 -63.52
CA ARG A 26 2.68 -38.36 -63.99
C ARG A 26 1.29 -37.80 -63.72
N HIS A 27 1.04 -37.29 -62.52
CA HIS A 27 -0.26 -36.73 -62.15
C HIS A 27 -0.64 -35.49 -62.97
N VAL A 28 0.31 -34.58 -63.22
CA VAL A 28 0.07 -33.39 -64.07
C VAL A 28 -0.21 -33.79 -65.53
N ALA A 29 0.44 -34.83 -66.05
CA ALA A 29 0.15 -35.35 -67.38
C ALA A 29 -1.29 -35.88 -67.50
N GLU A 30 -1.85 -36.46 -66.44
CA GLU A 30 -3.18 -37.07 -66.44
C GLU A 30 -4.30 -36.09 -66.02
N CYS A 31 -4.02 -35.14 -65.13
CA CYS A 31 -5.04 -34.27 -64.53
C CYS A 31 -5.12 -32.88 -65.21
N ALA A 32 -6.24 -32.59 -65.89
CA ALA A 32 -6.47 -31.30 -66.55
C ALA A 32 -6.48 -30.11 -65.60
N TYR A 33 -7.09 -30.27 -64.42
CA TYR A 33 -7.14 -29.23 -63.39
C TYR A 33 -5.74 -28.82 -62.92
N CYS A 34 -4.87 -29.81 -62.64
CA CYS A 34 -3.50 -29.54 -62.20
C CYS A 34 -2.66 -28.83 -63.28
N ARG A 35 -2.87 -29.15 -64.57
CA ARG A 35 -2.21 -28.42 -65.68
C ARG A 35 -2.64 -26.96 -65.75
N GLU A 36 -3.93 -26.70 -65.56
CA GLU A 36 -4.44 -25.33 -65.58
C GLU A 36 -3.87 -24.50 -64.42
N GLN A 37 -3.81 -25.07 -63.21
CA GLN A 37 -3.19 -24.41 -62.06
C GLN A 37 -1.70 -24.14 -62.28
N LEU A 38 -0.98 -25.11 -62.85
CA LEU A 38 0.44 -24.97 -63.19
C LEU A 38 0.66 -23.80 -64.18
N ALA A 39 -0.13 -23.75 -65.25
CA ALA A 39 -0.03 -22.69 -66.25
C ALA A 39 -0.31 -21.29 -65.67
N ARG A 40 -1.30 -21.16 -64.77
CA ARG A 40 -1.60 -19.89 -64.08
C ARG A 40 -0.44 -19.44 -63.17
N PHE A 41 0.19 -20.38 -62.47
CA PHE A 41 1.32 -20.08 -61.61
C PHE A 41 2.56 -19.68 -62.43
N GLU A 42 2.87 -20.41 -63.50
CA GLU A 42 3.95 -20.06 -64.43
C GLU A 42 3.76 -18.66 -65.05
N GLN A 43 2.51 -18.31 -65.41
CA GLN A 43 2.18 -16.98 -65.89
C GLN A 43 2.45 -15.90 -64.83
N THR A 44 2.06 -16.14 -63.57
CA THR A 44 2.30 -15.21 -62.46
C THR A 44 3.81 -15.02 -62.21
N LEU A 45 4.58 -16.12 -62.24
CA LEU A 45 6.04 -16.06 -62.14
C LEU A 45 6.66 -15.28 -63.29
N ALA A 46 6.16 -15.44 -64.51
CA ALA A 46 6.65 -14.68 -65.66
C ALA A 46 6.38 -13.18 -65.49
N MET A 47 5.21 -12.79 -64.96
CA MET A 47 4.90 -11.39 -64.66
C MET A 47 5.81 -10.82 -63.58
N LEU A 48 6.06 -11.57 -62.50
CA LEU A 48 6.97 -11.16 -61.42
C LEU A 48 8.42 -11.02 -61.91
N LYS A 49 8.89 -11.95 -62.75
CA LYS A 49 10.24 -11.89 -63.35
C LYS A 49 10.39 -10.75 -64.35
N ALA A 50 9.29 -10.32 -64.97
CA ALA A 50 9.28 -9.17 -65.88
C ALA A 50 9.11 -7.83 -65.15
N ALA A 51 8.87 -7.83 -63.83
CA ALA A 51 8.77 -6.61 -63.06
C ALA A 51 10.13 -5.87 -63.07
N PRO A 52 10.13 -4.53 -63.16
CA PRO A 52 11.36 -3.76 -63.10
C PRO A 52 12.02 -3.94 -61.73
N ASP A 53 13.34 -4.15 -61.73
CA ASP A 53 14.13 -4.16 -60.52
C ASP A 53 14.25 -2.72 -60.01
N LEU A 54 13.48 -2.40 -58.96
CA LEU A 54 13.46 -1.08 -58.34
C LEU A 54 14.38 -1.11 -57.14
N GLU A 55 15.40 -0.25 -57.16
CA GLU A 55 16.31 -0.11 -56.02
C GLU A 55 15.53 0.49 -54.83
N PRO A 56 15.52 -0.19 -53.66
CA PRO A 56 14.82 0.34 -52.49
C PRO A 56 15.43 1.70 -52.11
N PRO A 57 14.59 2.70 -51.73
CA PRO A 57 15.09 4.02 -51.38
C PRO A 57 16.10 3.91 -50.24
N ARG A 58 17.31 4.46 -50.45
CA ARG A 58 18.46 4.32 -49.53
C ARG A 58 18.27 5.04 -48.20
N ASP A 59 17.28 5.92 -48.12
CA ASP A 59 16.96 6.71 -46.93
C ASP A 59 15.64 6.25 -46.31
N ILE A 60 15.59 5.00 -45.87
CA ILE A 60 14.51 4.53 -44.98
C ILE A 60 14.84 5.04 -43.57
N VAL A 61 14.46 6.29 -43.29
CA VAL A 61 14.57 6.84 -41.93
C VAL A 61 13.46 6.22 -41.10
N PHE A 62 13.83 5.26 -40.25
CA PHE A 62 12.93 4.75 -39.22
C PHE A 62 12.73 5.85 -38.17
N GLU A 63 11.64 6.60 -38.31
CA GLU A 63 11.23 7.57 -37.31
C GLU A 63 10.65 6.79 -36.12
N PHE A 64 11.50 6.49 -35.14
CA PHE A 64 11.04 6.01 -33.85
C PHE A 64 10.34 7.16 -33.15
N ASP A 65 9.05 7.01 -32.86
CA ASP A 65 8.29 7.94 -32.02
C ASP A 65 9.09 8.20 -30.75
N LYS A 66 9.60 9.44 -30.62
CA LYS A 66 10.38 9.84 -29.45
C LYS A 66 9.47 9.67 -28.23
N PRO A 67 9.90 8.95 -27.18
CA PRO A 67 9.05 8.73 -26.03
C PRO A 67 8.66 10.08 -25.43
N VAL A 68 7.35 10.33 -25.36
CA VAL A 68 6.70 11.50 -24.72
C VAL A 68 7.07 11.69 -23.24
N MET A 69 7.87 10.77 -22.67
CA MET A 69 8.37 10.78 -21.28
C MET A 69 9.30 11.96 -20.93
N THR A 70 9.82 12.72 -21.90
CA THR A 70 10.74 13.84 -21.60
C THR A 70 10.04 15.02 -20.92
N ARG A 71 8.74 15.24 -21.19
CA ARG A 71 8.02 16.39 -20.64
C ARG A 71 7.68 16.20 -19.16
N LEU A 72 7.24 15.01 -18.75
CA LEU A 72 6.91 14.74 -17.35
C LEU A 72 8.17 14.60 -16.49
N TRP A 73 9.25 14.00 -17.02
CA TRP A 73 10.53 13.89 -16.31
C TRP A 73 11.11 15.26 -15.91
N ARG A 74 10.82 16.31 -16.69
CA ARG A 74 11.29 17.67 -16.40
C ARG A 74 10.66 18.29 -15.15
N TRP A 75 9.47 17.84 -14.73
CA TRP A 75 8.77 18.36 -13.53
C TRP A 75 8.98 17.49 -12.29
N PHE A 76 9.50 16.27 -12.42
CA PHE A 76 9.85 15.41 -11.29
C PHE A 76 10.68 16.12 -10.20
N PRO A 77 11.76 16.88 -10.51
CA PRO A 77 12.51 17.57 -9.46
C PRO A 77 11.70 18.66 -8.77
N ALA A 78 10.82 19.37 -9.49
CA ALA A 78 9.95 20.40 -8.92
C ALA A 78 8.89 19.79 -7.99
N VAL A 79 8.27 18.67 -8.40
CA VAL A 79 7.28 17.94 -7.58
C VAL A 79 7.95 17.35 -6.33
N ALA A 80 9.15 16.77 -6.47
CA ALA A 80 9.90 16.22 -5.35
C ALA A 80 10.30 17.29 -4.33
N ALA A 81 10.76 18.47 -4.79
CA ALA A 81 11.08 19.60 -3.92
C ALA A 81 9.85 20.09 -3.16
N LEU A 82 8.70 20.19 -3.83
CA LEU A 82 7.46 20.63 -3.21
C LEU A 82 6.95 19.64 -2.15
N ALA A 83 7.05 18.33 -2.43
CA ALA A 83 6.73 17.28 -1.47
C ALA A 83 7.68 17.29 -0.25
N ALA A 84 8.99 17.51 -0.46
CA ALA A 84 9.95 17.62 0.63
C ALA A 84 9.68 18.84 1.52
N ILE A 85 9.38 20.00 0.93
CA ILE A 85 8.99 21.21 1.68
C ILE A 85 7.71 20.93 2.48
N LEU A 86 6.68 20.33 1.87
CA LEU A 86 5.45 19.99 2.56
C LEU A 86 5.70 19.08 3.76
N LEU A 87 6.49 18.02 3.60
CA LEU A 87 6.83 17.10 4.69
C LEU A 87 7.60 17.81 5.82
N VAL A 88 8.55 18.69 5.49
CA VAL A 88 9.28 19.49 6.49
C VAL A 88 8.32 20.44 7.20
N THR A 89 7.41 21.11 6.49
CA THR A 89 6.43 22.01 7.11
C THR A 89 5.46 21.28 8.03
N ILE A 90 4.99 20.08 7.66
CA ILE A 90 4.13 19.26 8.51
C ILE A 90 4.89 18.78 9.74
N ALA A 91 6.15 18.33 9.57
CA ALA A 91 6.99 17.89 10.67
C ALA A 91 7.31 19.02 11.65
N LEU A 92 7.52 20.24 11.16
CA LEU A 92 7.69 21.43 12.01
C LEU A 92 6.37 21.85 12.66
N ALA A 93 5.27 21.91 11.91
CA ALA A 93 3.97 22.32 12.44
C ALA A 93 3.46 21.36 13.53
N GLY A 94 3.71 20.05 13.39
CA GLY A 94 3.42 19.07 14.44
C GLY A 94 4.24 19.24 15.72
N ARG A 95 5.31 20.06 15.69
CA ARG A 95 6.16 20.37 16.85
C ARG A 95 6.01 21.79 17.40
N VAL A 96 5.26 22.65 16.73
CA VAL A 96 5.08 24.05 17.13
C VAL A 96 3.65 24.25 17.59
N HIS A 97 3.48 24.37 18.91
CA HIS A 97 2.20 24.71 19.52
C HIS A 97 2.18 26.20 19.81
N ILE A 98 1.41 26.97 19.04
CA ILE A 98 1.26 28.42 19.24
C ILE A 98 -0.01 28.63 20.06
N GLN A 99 0.14 29.04 21.31
CA GLN A 99 -0.98 29.46 22.15
C GLN A 99 -0.95 30.99 22.31
N TRP A 100 -2.11 31.60 22.08
CA TRP A 100 -2.32 33.05 22.23
C TRP A 100 -3.23 33.28 23.45
N ARG A 101 -2.71 33.90 24.52
CA ARG A 101 -3.51 34.24 25.72
C ARG A 101 -3.02 35.54 26.35
N ASP A 102 -3.95 36.40 26.75
CA ASP A 102 -3.72 37.62 27.55
C ASP A 102 -2.54 38.51 27.08
N SER A 103 -2.50 38.83 25.79
CA SER A 103 -1.46 39.67 25.14
C SER A 103 -0.02 39.12 25.16
N GLN A 104 0.16 37.84 25.52
CA GLN A 104 1.46 37.16 25.41
C GLN A 104 1.37 35.98 24.43
N VAL A 105 2.38 35.86 23.58
CA VAL A 105 2.53 34.76 22.63
C VAL A 105 3.60 33.81 23.18
N THR A 106 3.19 32.63 23.61
CA THR A 106 4.11 31.57 24.04
C THR A 106 4.27 30.56 22.90
N ILE A 107 5.48 30.52 22.34
CA ILE A 107 5.84 29.58 21.28
C ILE A 107 6.63 28.45 21.93
N ALA A 108 6.01 27.28 22.10
CA ALA A 108 6.66 26.10 22.66
C ALA A 108 7.19 25.21 21.54
N PHE A 109 8.48 24.87 21.60
CA PHE A 109 9.13 23.96 20.67
C PHE A 109 9.51 22.66 21.39
N GLY A 110 8.96 21.52 20.96
CA GLY A 110 9.53 20.21 21.26
C GLY A 110 9.20 19.57 22.62
N GLN A 111 8.40 20.19 23.48
CA GLN A 111 7.80 19.55 24.65
C GLN A 111 6.36 20.03 24.80
N ASN A 112 5.42 19.10 24.96
CA ASN A 112 4.07 19.42 25.41
C ASN A 112 4.18 20.08 26.77
N ILE A 113 4.21 21.41 26.81
CA ILE A 113 3.92 22.14 28.04
C ILE A 113 2.42 21.94 28.19
N PRO A 114 1.92 21.11 29.14
CA PRO A 114 0.50 21.10 29.39
C PRO A 114 0.16 22.55 29.75
N ALA A 115 -0.68 23.18 28.94
CA ALA A 115 -1.27 24.44 29.33
C ALA A 115 -1.84 24.18 30.71
N VAL A 116 -1.28 24.83 31.74
CA VAL A 116 -1.82 24.75 33.10
C VAL A 116 -3.20 25.36 32.99
N ASP A 117 -4.18 24.51 32.76
CA ASP A 117 -5.56 24.90 32.73
C ASP A 117 -5.83 25.38 34.16
N PRO A 118 -6.22 26.66 34.37
CA PRO A 118 -6.60 27.12 35.70
C PRO A 118 -7.68 26.22 36.33
N ASN A 119 -8.47 25.54 35.50
CA ASN A 119 -9.40 24.51 35.94
C ASN A 119 -8.72 23.22 36.42
N GLN A 120 -7.58 22.81 35.85
CA GLN A 120 -6.79 21.68 36.36
C GLN A 120 -6.12 22.02 37.70
N ALA A 121 -5.57 23.22 37.85
CA ALA A 121 -4.98 23.64 39.13
C ALA A 121 -6.03 23.75 40.25
N ALA A 122 -7.22 24.26 39.93
CA ALA A 122 -8.36 24.27 40.84
C ALA A 122 -8.85 22.86 41.17
N LEU A 123 -8.92 21.97 40.18
CA LEU A 123 -9.32 20.57 40.36
C LEU A 123 -8.32 19.80 41.22
N THR A 124 -7.01 19.99 41.05
CA THR A 124 -6.00 19.33 41.88
C THR A 124 -6.03 19.84 43.32
N ALA A 125 -6.27 21.14 43.52
CA ALA A 125 -6.44 21.71 44.86
C ALA A 125 -7.67 21.11 45.56
N GLU A 126 -8.77 20.91 44.83
CA GLU A 126 -9.99 20.30 45.36
C GLU A 126 -9.80 18.82 45.68
N ILE A 127 -9.13 18.05 44.81
CA ILE A 127 -8.79 16.64 45.07
C ILE A 127 -7.96 16.53 46.36
N GLN A 128 -6.97 17.40 46.52
CA GLN A 128 -6.10 17.37 47.69
C GLN A 128 -6.84 17.75 48.98
N ARG A 129 -7.78 18.69 48.89
CA ARG A 129 -8.68 19.03 50.00
C ARG A 129 -9.59 17.86 50.40
N LEU A 130 -10.19 17.19 49.42
CA LEU A 130 -11.06 16.04 49.65
C LEU A 130 -10.29 14.87 50.26
N GLN A 131 -9.08 14.60 49.77
CA GLN A 131 -8.19 13.58 50.36
C GLN A 131 -7.87 13.87 51.83
N GLY A 132 -7.58 15.14 52.18
CA GLY A 132 -7.39 15.53 53.58
C GLY A 132 -8.63 15.34 54.44
N HIS A 133 -9.82 15.61 53.90
CA HIS A 133 -11.08 15.39 54.62
C HIS A 133 -11.32 13.91 54.89
N LEU A 134 -11.07 13.04 53.90
CA LEU A 134 -11.22 11.60 54.06
C LEU A 134 -10.27 11.05 55.13
N ALA A 135 -9.00 11.46 55.11
CA ALA A 135 -8.03 11.06 56.13
C ALA A 135 -8.46 11.49 57.55
N TYR A 136 -9.07 12.67 57.69
CA TYR A 136 -9.61 13.13 58.98
C TYR A 136 -10.77 12.27 59.47
N LEU A 137 -11.69 11.87 58.58
CA LEU A 137 -12.82 11.03 58.95
C LEU A 137 -12.38 9.63 59.35
N GLU A 138 -11.38 9.09 58.66
CA GLU A 138 -10.81 7.77 58.96
C GLU A 138 -10.16 7.73 60.35
N ASP A 139 -9.34 8.72 60.70
CA ASP A 139 -8.76 8.84 62.06
C ASP A 139 -9.86 8.94 63.13
N ARG A 140 -10.92 9.71 62.86
CA ARG A 140 -12.04 9.85 63.79
C ARG A 140 -12.79 8.53 63.98
N GLN A 141 -13.06 7.78 62.91
CA GLN A 141 -13.70 6.47 63.01
C GLN A 141 -12.85 5.52 63.84
N GLN A 142 -11.55 5.47 63.59
CA GLN A 142 -10.63 4.58 64.29
C GLN A 142 -10.55 4.88 65.79
N ARG A 143 -10.59 6.17 66.19
CA ARG A 143 -10.67 6.57 67.62
C ARG A 143 -11.95 6.10 68.28
N VAL A 144 -13.09 6.28 67.62
CA VAL A 144 -14.38 5.83 68.16
C VAL A 144 -14.39 4.31 68.31
N GLU A 145 -13.87 3.57 67.32
CA GLU A 145 -13.74 2.12 67.43
C GLU A 145 -12.82 1.70 68.58
N SER A 146 -11.68 2.36 68.77
CA SER A 146 -10.80 2.05 69.90
C SER A 146 -11.44 2.35 71.26
N ASP A 147 -12.17 3.46 71.38
CA ASP A 147 -12.85 3.85 72.61
C ASP A 147 -14.00 2.89 72.94
N THR A 148 -14.74 2.43 71.92
CA THR A 148 -15.80 1.44 72.10
C THR A 148 -15.23 0.08 72.50
N MET A 149 -14.14 -0.38 71.88
CA MET A 149 -13.47 -1.63 72.27
C MET A 149 -12.94 -1.56 73.71
N ALA A 150 -12.33 -0.44 74.10
CA ALA A 150 -11.88 -0.21 75.47
C ALA A 150 -13.06 -0.28 76.46
N THR A 151 -14.18 0.39 76.16
CA THR A 151 -15.38 0.39 77.01
C THR A 151 -15.99 -1.00 77.14
N VAL A 152 -16.13 -1.74 76.03
CA VAL A 152 -16.65 -3.11 76.03
C VAL A 152 -15.76 -4.02 76.86
N SER A 153 -14.43 -3.92 76.74
CA SER A 153 -13.49 -4.71 77.53
C SER A 153 -13.62 -4.42 79.04
N GLN A 154 -13.84 -3.15 79.41
CA GLN A 154 -14.04 -2.74 80.80
C GLN A 154 -15.35 -3.31 81.37
N ILE A 155 -16.45 -3.28 80.61
CA ILE A 155 -17.73 -3.89 81.01
C ILE A 155 -17.59 -5.40 81.19
N GLN A 156 -16.88 -6.09 80.29
CA GLN A 156 -16.64 -7.54 80.41
C GLN A 156 -15.85 -7.90 81.67
N LEU A 157 -14.85 -7.09 82.05
CA LEU A 157 -14.09 -7.28 83.29
C LEU A 157 -14.97 -7.08 84.53
N LEU A 158 -15.82 -6.04 84.56
CA LEU A 158 -16.77 -5.82 85.65
C LEU A 158 -17.78 -6.98 85.78
N ALA A 159 -18.32 -7.47 84.66
CA ALA A 159 -19.24 -8.60 84.64
C ALA A 159 -18.58 -9.93 85.09
N ARG A 160 -17.26 -10.07 84.89
CA ARG A 160 -16.49 -11.24 85.35
C ARG A 160 -16.20 -11.18 86.85
N GLY A 161 -15.94 -9.98 87.40
CA GLY A 161 -15.71 -9.76 88.83
C GLY A 161 -16.96 -9.97 89.71
N GLN A 162 -18.16 -9.81 89.15
CA GLN A 162 -19.43 -10.02 89.88
C GLN A 162 -19.93 -11.48 89.88
N ARG A 163 -19.28 -12.39 89.14
CA ARG A 163 -19.55 -13.83 89.22
C ARG A 163 -18.71 -14.45 90.33
N THR A 164 -19.09 -14.23 91.58
CA THR A 164 -18.70 -15.13 92.68
C THR A 164 -19.49 -16.45 92.54
N PRO A 165 -18.85 -17.62 92.68
CA PRO A 165 -19.59 -18.89 92.68
C PRO A 165 -20.57 -18.91 93.88
N PRO A 166 -21.76 -19.51 93.74
CA PRO A 166 -22.56 -19.84 94.91
C PRO A 166 -21.75 -20.81 95.78
N GLY A 167 -21.48 -20.40 97.03
CA GLY A 167 -20.83 -21.24 98.02
C GLY A 167 -21.71 -22.41 98.43
N ASP A 168 -21.05 -23.53 98.73
CA ASP A 168 -21.59 -24.74 99.35
C ASP A 168 -22.24 -24.48 100.72
#